data_AF-A0A1B8EBJ6-F1
#
_entry.id   AF-A0A1B8EBJ6-F1
#
_cell.length_a   1.000
_cell.length_b   1.000
_cell.length_c   1.000
_cell.angle_alpha   90.00
_cell.angle_beta   90.00
_cell.angle_gamma   90.00
#
_symmetry.space_group_name_H-M   'P 1'
#
loop_
_entity.id
_entity.type
_entity.pdbx_description
1 polymer ?
#
loop_
_entity_poly.entity_id
_entity_poly.type
_entity_poly.pdbx_seq_one_letter_code
_entity_poly.pdbx_strand_id
1 'polypeptide(L)'
;MADIPPSRSRSTESLFSPGQSTPTSSVDDNSSDVHSHQTTTTTPATTPPNTPLTALTHASLLSPSTSSPTTPLSLLTIGFGPASLAIAIALSDHLTASPSSPSPPVLFLEKQPQFAWHAGMQLSGTHMQISFLKDLATPRDPTSPFSFLNYLFSKGRLQKFINLGTFLPARREYEDYMRWCASHFSRAVRYGAEITRVDAVHNPDTGKVDRFNVHWIDVATGAPGSACARNVVVATGGSPAVPSLFAPFTTGPDARFIHSSQYATSISSLAPALLSPSSPQHLVVVGGGQSAAEIYVDLGIRFPEAKITLLVKDTSLRPSDDSPFVNEIFDPDRVTPTYELGAAERAEKRERDKGTNYGVVRLELLERIYSELYAQEVDEPCEERWRCRVRNSRTVVGVERLQGGGVRLDVVRRGEGEREVLEAGLVVFATGYVRDAHVRILEGTRGLLEAEKAAEAAVVGEVAPAVEAEAPAAEVAEVVPVVEAVPAAEVAAPEAAAPEAVAVETAAETTAETTTAPAPETTETTTTTTTTTTETNAPADATAVEQVKVTVEVTSTPAVFPVGRDYKVQYAPGAVEEGAGVWLQGCNEKTHGLSDTLLSILAHRGGEVVGSIFGPGSGSK
;
A
#
# COMPACT_ATOMS: atom_id res chain seq x y z
N MET A 1 9.79 -57.29 -53.93
CA MET A 1 9.94 -56.04 -53.16
C MET A 1 10.06 -56.47 -51.70
N ALA A 2 11.18 -57.02 -51.25
CA ALA A 2 12.55 -56.47 -51.21
C ALA A 2 12.65 -55.26 -50.26
N ASP A 3 13.45 -55.26 -49.18
CA ASP A 3 14.21 -56.34 -48.51
C ASP A 3 14.41 -56.02 -47.00
N ILE A 4 14.62 -57.04 -46.17
CA ILE A 4 15.02 -57.00 -44.74
C ILE A 4 16.18 -57.99 -44.62
N PRO A 5 17.39 -57.69 -44.06
CA PRO A 5 17.67 -57.76 -42.60
C PRO A 5 18.98 -57.00 -42.14
N PRO A 6 19.68 -57.35 -41.02
CA PRO A 6 19.31 -57.70 -39.63
C PRO A 6 20.00 -56.84 -38.53
N SER A 7 19.75 -57.18 -37.26
CA SER A 7 20.27 -56.60 -36.01
C SER A 7 21.63 -57.15 -35.50
N ARG A 8 22.31 -56.34 -34.63
CA ARG A 8 23.24 -56.74 -33.53
C ARG A 8 23.16 -55.65 -32.44
N SER A 9 22.70 -55.91 -31.20
CA SER A 9 23.47 -56.33 -30.00
C SER A 9 24.69 -55.42 -29.69
N ARG A 10 24.92 -54.88 -28.48
CA ARG A 10 24.82 -55.36 -27.06
C ARG A 10 24.60 -54.15 -26.09
N SER A 11 23.86 -54.28 -24.97
CA SER A 11 24.35 -54.51 -23.56
C SER A 11 25.31 -53.43 -23.00
N THR A 12 25.30 -52.94 -21.75
CA THR A 12 24.42 -52.78 -20.56
C THR A 12 25.35 -52.24 -19.44
N GLU A 13 24.80 -51.53 -18.42
CA GLU A 13 25.43 -51.24 -17.10
C GLU A 13 26.66 -50.28 -17.09
N SER A 14 26.72 -49.20 -16.31
CA SER A 14 26.50 -48.96 -14.86
C SER A 14 27.72 -49.27 -13.99
N LEU A 15 28.26 -48.25 -13.28
CA LEU A 15 28.50 -48.24 -11.81
C LEU A 15 29.28 -46.98 -11.34
N PHE A 16 29.15 -46.65 -10.06
CA PHE A 16 29.66 -45.45 -9.38
C PHE A 16 31.02 -45.66 -8.68
N SER A 17 31.75 -44.55 -8.45
CA SER A 17 32.68 -44.29 -7.31
C SER A 17 34.02 -45.05 -7.18
N PRO A 18 34.95 -44.60 -6.31
CA PRO A 18 35.42 -43.20 -6.11
C PRO A 18 36.98 -43.12 -6.04
N GLY A 19 37.56 -41.91 -5.91
CA GLY A 19 39.01 -41.75 -5.68
C GLY A 19 39.42 -40.42 -5.03
N GLN A 20 40.08 -40.49 -3.87
CA GLN A 20 40.69 -39.34 -3.18
C GLN A 20 42.09 -39.03 -3.74
N SER A 21 42.50 -37.76 -3.74
CA SER A 21 43.90 -37.37 -3.42
C SER A 21 44.02 -35.88 -3.06
N THR A 22 44.91 -35.59 -2.12
CA THR A 22 45.26 -34.26 -1.57
C THR A 22 46.31 -33.52 -2.42
N PRO A 23 46.41 -32.18 -2.31
CA PRO A 23 47.65 -31.47 -2.63
C PRO A 23 48.22 -30.68 -1.44
N THR A 24 49.54 -30.81 -1.22
CA THR A 24 50.36 -29.88 -0.42
C THR A 24 51.73 -29.72 -1.05
N SER A 25 52.08 -28.52 -1.53
CA SER A 25 53.44 -27.94 -1.46
C SER A 25 53.50 -26.56 -2.12
N SER A 26 53.99 -25.57 -1.36
CA SER A 26 54.62 -24.33 -1.83
C SER A 26 56.03 -24.63 -2.41
N VAL A 27 56.89 -23.71 -2.87
CA VAL A 27 57.01 -22.23 -2.89
C VAL A 27 57.72 -21.89 -4.22
N ASP A 28 57.66 -20.65 -4.73
CA ASP A 28 58.90 -19.86 -4.96
C ASP A 28 58.63 -18.44 -5.50
N ASP A 29 59.63 -17.59 -5.24
CA ASP A 29 59.58 -16.13 -5.17
C ASP A 29 60.19 -15.48 -6.43
N ASN A 30 59.80 -14.24 -6.75
CA ASN A 30 60.73 -13.33 -7.45
C ASN A 30 60.34 -11.84 -7.32
N SER A 31 61.24 -11.07 -6.71
CA SER A 31 61.22 -9.61 -6.68
C SER A 31 62.21 -9.05 -7.70
N SER A 32 61.94 -7.86 -8.26
CA SER A 32 63.01 -7.01 -8.82
C SER A 32 62.66 -5.52 -8.75
N ASP A 33 63.58 -4.74 -8.19
CA ASP A 33 63.52 -3.28 -8.06
C ASP A 33 63.70 -2.54 -9.39
N VAL A 34 63.11 -1.34 -9.49
CA VAL A 34 63.63 -0.25 -10.36
C VAL A 34 63.60 1.08 -9.60
N HIS A 35 64.65 1.89 -9.81
CA HIS A 35 65.06 3.03 -8.99
C HIS A 35 64.13 4.24 -8.90
N SER A 36 64.27 4.94 -7.77
CA SER A 36 63.82 6.30 -7.52
C SER A 36 64.65 7.37 -8.25
N HIS A 37 63.98 8.38 -8.82
CA HIS A 37 64.56 9.70 -9.06
C HIS A 37 63.60 10.78 -8.53
N GLN A 38 64.12 11.68 -7.68
CA GLN A 38 63.40 12.89 -7.28
C GLN A 38 63.54 13.97 -8.37
N THR A 39 62.42 14.61 -8.70
CA THR A 39 62.42 15.94 -9.30
C THR A 39 61.24 16.75 -8.75
N THR A 40 61.53 17.90 -8.16
CA THR A 40 60.56 18.82 -7.59
C THR A 40 59.91 19.69 -8.67
N THR A 41 58.60 19.54 -8.90
CA THR A 41 57.82 20.56 -9.64
C THR A 41 56.41 20.72 -9.05
N THR A 42 56.20 21.92 -8.52
CA THR A 42 54.95 22.70 -8.33
C THR A 42 53.59 21.99 -8.39
N THR A 43 52.87 22.08 -7.26
CA THR A 43 51.46 21.70 -7.07
C THR A 43 50.49 22.46 -8.00
N PRO A 44 49.60 21.75 -8.73
CA PRO A 44 48.25 22.21 -9.04
C PRO A 44 47.28 21.62 -8.01
N ALA A 45 46.25 22.38 -7.61
CA ALA A 45 45.30 21.96 -6.58
C ALA A 45 44.57 20.65 -6.96
N THR A 46 44.53 19.71 -6.02
CA THR A 46 43.91 18.38 -6.21
C THR A 46 42.39 18.50 -6.26
N THR A 47 41.81 18.49 -7.46
CA THR A 47 40.38 18.22 -7.65
C THR A 47 40.09 16.79 -7.16
N PRO A 48 39.05 16.54 -6.35
CA PRO A 48 38.74 15.19 -5.91
C PRO A 48 38.31 14.31 -7.11
N PRO A 49 38.77 13.05 -7.20
CA PRO A 49 38.22 12.11 -8.17
C PRO A 49 36.78 11.75 -7.78
N ASN A 50 35.94 11.51 -8.80
CA ASN A 50 34.49 11.24 -8.70
C ASN A 50 33.58 12.45 -8.47
N THR A 51 33.60 13.41 -9.40
CA THR A 51 32.42 14.23 -9.71
C THR A 51 31.65 13.57 -10.86
N PRO A 52 30.42 13.05 -10.67
CA PRO A 52 29.71 12.35 -11.73
C PRO A 52 29.06 13.32 -12.72
N LEU A 53 29.48 13.18 -13.99
CA LEU A 53 28.73 13.39 -15.23
C LEU A 53 27.98 14.72 -15.45
N THR A 54 28.45 15.43 -16.47
CA THR A 54 27.80 16.54 -17.20
C THR A 54 26.42 16.21 -17.82
N ALA A 55 25.90 14.99 -17.64
CA ALA A 55 24.57 14.57 -18.11
C ALA A 55 23.40 15.03 -17.20
N LEU A 56 23.70 15.58 -16.02
CA LEU A 56 22.68 16.00 -15.02
C LEU A 56 22.07 17.40 -15.28
N THR A 57 22.31 18.00 -16.44
CA THR A 57 21.88 19.37 -16.76
C THR A 57 20.37 19.53 -16.75
N HIS A 58 19.60 18.63 -17.38
CA HIS A 58 18.15 18.81 -17.57
C HIS A 58 17.31 18.67 -16.30
N ALA A 59 17.70 17.82 -15.33
CA ALA A 59 17.02 17.76 -14.03
C ALA A 59 17.08 19.11 -13.27
N SER A 60 18.17 19.85 -13.44
CA SER A 60 18.34 21.21 -12.88
C SER A 60 17.58 22.29 -13.66
N LEU A 61 17.20 22.02 -14.92
CA LEU A 61 16.40 22.92 -15.77
C LEU A 61 14.89 22.80 -15.51
N LEU A 62 14.43 21.74 -14.84
CA LEU A 62 13.08 21.70 -14.28
C LEU A 62 13.02 22.75 -13.16
N SER A 63 12.30 23.83 -13.41
CA SER A 63 12.11 24.95 -12.49
C SER A 63 10.81 25.67 -12.88
N PRO A 64 10.02 26.17 -11.93
CA PRO A 64 8.94 27.10 -12.26
C PRO A 64 9.55 28.36 -12.87
N SER A 65 9.21 28.66 -14.13
CA SER A 65 9.74 29.84 -14.80
C SER A 65 9.21 31.11 -14.14
N THR A 66 10.07 32.11 -13.92
CA THR A 66 9.70 33.40 -13.31
C THR A 66 8.90 34.32 -14.25
N SER A 67 8.34 33.77 -15.33
CA SER A 67 7.67 34.47 -16.43
C SER A 67 6.21 34.83 -16.09
N SER A 68 6.07 35.79 -15.15
CA SER A 68 4.82 36.36 -14.62
C SER A 68 3.91 35.39 -13.83
N PRO A 69 3.18 35.86 -12.81
CA PRO A 69 2.19 35.04 -12.08
C PRO A 69 0.96 34.65 -12.93
N THR A 70 0.88 35.11 -14.17
CA THR A 70 -0.24 34.87 -15.10
C THR A 70 -0.04 33.71 -16.06
N THR A 71 1.19 33.18 -16.23
CA THR A 71 1.42 32.01 -17.10
C THR A 71 1.21 30.72 -16.30
N PRO A 72 0.30 29.81 -16.69
CA PRO A 72 0.13 28.54 -16.00
C PRO A 72 1.35 27.62 -16.21
N LEU A 73 1.68 26.82 -15.20
CA LEU A 73 2.65 25.74 -15.30
C LEU A 73 2.20 24.70 -16.36
N SER A 74 3.14 24.04 -17.02
CA SER A 74 2.82 22.93 -17.92
C SER A 74 2.36 21.70 -17.15
N LEU A 75 2.95 21.45 -15.97
CA LEU A 75 2.63 20.33 -15.08
C LEU A 75 2.82 20.75 -13.60
N LEU A 76 1.84 20.39 -12.76
CA LEU A 76 1.97 20.40 -11.30
C LEU A 76 1.65 19.01 -10.74
N THR A 77 2.52 18.44 -9.90
CA THR A 77 2.25 17.16 -9.23
C THR A 77 1.98 17.32 -7.74
N ILE A 78 0.99 16.62 -7.23
CA ILE A 78 0.55 16.62 -5.84
C ILE A 78 1.11 15.37 -5.14
N GLY A 79 2.00 15.58 -4.18
CA GLY A 79 2.88 14.57 -3.59
C GLY A 79 4.23 14.49 -4.31
N PHE A 80 5.32 14.27 -3.56
CA PHE A 80 6.66 13.96 -4.10
C PHE A 80 7.23 12.66 -3.54
N GLY A 81 6.36 11.65 -3.42
CA GLY A 81 6.77 10.25 -3.21
C GLY A 81 7.34 9.59 -4.48
N PRO A 82 7.64 8.29 -4.44
CA PRO A 82 8.27 7.56 -5.54
C PRO A 82 7.56 7.68 -6.90
N ALA A 83 6.23 7.78 -6.91
CA ALA A 83 5.46 7.90 -8.15
C ALA A 83 5.73 9.22 -8.89
N SER A 84 5.66 10.37 -8.19
CA SER A 84 6.01 11.67 -8.76
C SER A 84 7.50 11.80 -9.06
N LEU A 85 8.35 11.15 -8.26
CA LEU A 85 9.80 11.09 -8.52
C LEU A 85 10.10 10.33 -9.81
N ALA A 86 9.40 9.22 -10.09
CA ALA A 86 9.51 8.51 -11.37
C ALA A 86 9.02 9.36 -12.56
N ILE A 87 8.00 10.21 -12.37
CA ILE A 87 7.57 11.20 -13.39
C ILE A 87 8.66 12.26 -13.61
N ALA A 88 9.29 12.78 -12.55
CA ALA A 88 10.39 13.74 -12.67
C ALA A 88 11.60 13.15 -13.42
N ILE A 89 11.95 11.90 -13.12
CA ILE A 89 13.00 11.14 -13.81
C ILE A 89 12.63 10.90 -15.27
N ALA A 90 11.43 10.40 -15.57
CA ALA A 90 10.98 10.15 -16.93
C ALA A 90 10.92 11.43 -17.78
N LEU A 91 10.53 12.57 -17.18
CA LEU A 91 10.57 13.88 -17.83
C LEU A 91 12.00 14.34 -18.11
N SER A 92 12.93 14.14 -17.16
CA SER A 92 14.36 14.45 -17.36
C SER A 92 14.97 13.62 -18.49
N ASP A 93 14.68 12.32 -18.53
CA ASP A 93 15.16 11.42 -19.58
C ASP A 93 14.57 11.82 -20.95
N HIS A 94 13.27 12.13 -21.01
CA HIS A 94 12.58 12.59 -22.23
C HIS A 94 13.18 13.90 -22.78
N LEU A 95 13.45 14.88 -21.93
CA LEU A 95 14.09 16.15 -22.33
C LEU A 95 15.54 15.94 -22.78
N THR A 96 16.26 14.99 -22.18
CA THR A 96 17.63 14.64 -22.58
C THR A 96 17.67 14.00 -23.98
N ALA A 97 16.65 13.22 -24.33
CA ALA A 97 16.47 12.67 -25.68
C ALA A 97 16.01 13.72 -26.72
N SER A 98 15.44 14.85 -26.28
CA SER A 98 14.92 15.93 -27.14
C SER A 98 15.49 17.32 -26.77
N PRO A 99 16.82 17.52 -26.85
CA PRO A 99 17.51 18.69 -26.26
C PRO A 99 17.20 20.03 -26.94
N SER A 100 16.51 20.04 -28.09
CA SER A 100 16.04 21.26 -28.76
C SER A 100 14.73 21.82 -28.20
N SER A 101 14.02 21.07 -27.34
CA SER A 101 12.77 21.51 -26.74
C SER A 101 13.02 22.40 -25.51
N PRO A 102 12.28 23.51 -25.32
CA PRO A 102 12.38 24.31 -24.11
C PRO A 102 11.93 23.50 -22.88
N SER A 103 12.62 23.68 -21.75
CA SER A 103 12.23 23.02 -20.49
C SER A 103 10.84 23.50 -20.04
N PRO A 104 9.86 22.61 -19.83
CA PRO A 104 8.54 23.02 -19.38
C PRO A 104 8.58 23.53 -17.93
N PRO A 105 7.83 24.60 -17.58
CA PRO A 105 7.69 25.02 -16.20
C PRO A 105 6.88 23.99 -15.41
N VAL A 106 7.53 23.37 -14.42
CA VAL A 106 6.95 22.31 -13.58
C VAL A 106 7.12 22.59 -12.10
N LEU A 107 6.17 22.08 -11.29
CA LEU A 107 6.21 22.17 -9.83
C LEU A 107 5.73 20.87 -9.18
N PHE A 108 6.48 20.36 -8.22
CA PHE A 108 6.13 19.21 -7.39
C PHE A 108 5.84 19.72 -5.97
N LEU A 109 4.68 19.42 -5.40
CA LEU A 109 4.29 19.82 -4.05
C LEU A 109 4.31 18.62 -3.10
N GLU A 110 4.99 18.73 -1.95
CA GLU A 110 5.08 17.65 -0.95
C GLU A 110 4.83 18.20 0.47
N LYS A 111 4.04 17.46 1.26
CA LYS A 111 3.67 17.90 2.62
C LYS A 111 4.79 17.71 3.64
N GLN A 112 5.64 16.69 3.46
CA GLN A 112 6.81 16.50 4.31
C GLN A 112 7.84 17.63 4.09
N PRO A 113 8.66 17.98 5.10
CA PRO A 113 9.65 19.05 4.98
C PRO A 113 10.88 18.67 4.11
N GLN A 114 11.01 17.39 3.75
CA GLN A 114 12.04 16.85 2.88
C GLN A 114 11.56 15.53 2.27
N PHE A 115 12.27 14.99 1.27
CA PHE A 115 12.00 13.65 0.77
C PHE A 115 12.24 12.61 1.87
N ALA A 116 11.20 11.82 2.18
CA ALA A 116 11.30 10.61 2.97
C ALA A 116 10.24 9.60 2.53
N TRP A 117 10.66 8.36 2.30
CA TRP A 117 9.77 7.28 1.88
C TRP A 117 9.49 6.30 3.04
N HIS A 118 8.21 6.18 3.40
CA HIS A 118 7.72 5.38 4.53
C HIS A 118 8.57 5.52 5.80
N ALA A 119 8.87 6.76 6.22
CA ALA A 119 9.77 7.05 7.35
C ALA A 119 9.44 6.27 8.63
N GLY A 120 8.16 6.14 8.99
CA GLY A 120 7.72 5.35 10.16
C GLY A 120 7.89 3.82 10.03
N MET A 121 8.29 3.29 8.86
CA MET A 121 8.61 1.88 8.63
C MET A 121 10.08 1.66 8.19
N GLN A 122 10.96 2.65 8.39
CA GLN A 122 12.41 2.50 8.17
C GLN A 122 13.07 1.76 9.34
N LEU A 123 12.75 0.47 9.48
CA LEU A 123 13.23 -0.38 10.57
C LEU A 123 14.56 -1.07 10.25
N SER A 124 15.37 -1.29 11.28
CA SER A 124 16.67 -1.93 11.14
C SER A 124 16.52 -3.37 10.64
N GLY A 125 17.40 -3.80 9.74
CA GLY A 125 17.34 -5.15 9.14
C GLY A 125 16.19 -5.39 8.17
N THR A 126 15.34 -4.40 7.86
CA THR A 126 14.29 -4.57 6.84
C THR A 126 14.83 -4.39 5.42
N HIS A 127 14.31 -5.21 4.51
CA HIS A 127 14.70 -5.26 3.11
C HIS A 127 13.55 -4.80 2.20
N MET A 128 13.90 -4.52 0.94
CA MET A 128 12.92 -4.37 -0.13
C MET A 128 12.27 -5.72 -0.44
N GLN A 129 10.98 -5.71 -0.76
CA GLN A 129 10.26 -6.92 -1.22
C GLN A 129 10.31 -7.10 -2.74
N ILE A 130 11.14 -6.31 -3.43
CA ILE A 130 11.23 -6.19 -4.88
C ILE A 130 12.69 -6.11 -5.32
N SER A 131 13.01 -6.69 -6.48
CA SER A 131 14.33 -6.59 -7.09
C SER A 131 14.73 -5.14 -7.34
N PHE A 132 15.99 -4.79 -7.05
CA PHE A 132 16.54 -3.46 -7.35
C PHE A 132 16.48 -3.09 -8.85
N LEU A 133 16.32 -4.06 -9.75
CA LEU A 133 16.14 -3.79 -11.19
C LEU A 133 14.78 -3.16 -11.51
N LYS A 134 13.77 -3.33 -10.64
CA LYS A 134 12.50 -2.60 -10.71
C LYS A 134 12.61 -1.25 -9.96
N ASP A 135 13.65 -0.48 -10.30
CA ASP A 135 13.88 0.88 -9.80
C ASP A 135 13.04 1.94 -10.55
N LEU A 136 13.34 3.23 -10.35
CA LEU A 136 12.55 4.34 -10.92
C LEU A 136 12.88 4.65 -12.39
N ALA A 137 13.82 3.95 -13.02
CA ALA A 137 14.24 4.19 -14.40
C ALA A 137 14.52 2.92 -15.21
N THR A 138 15.26 1.95 -14.66
CA THR A 138 15.83 0.78 -15.35
C THR A 138 14.83 -0.01 -16.21
N PRO A 139 13.58 -0.29 -15.77
CA PRO A 139 12.59 -1.00 -16.59
C PRO A 139 12.08 -0.22 -17.83
N ARG A 140 12.30 1.10 -17.86
CA ARG A 140 11.96 1.98 -18.99
C ARG A 140 13.19 2.32 -19.83
N ASP A 141 14.31 2.61 -19.18
CA ASP A 141 15.59 2.89 -19.81
C ASP A 141 16.74 2.43 -18.88
N PRO A 142 17.43 1.31 -19.21
CA PRO A 142 18.55 0.80 -18.42
C PRO A 142 19.81 1.67 -18.52
N THR A 143 19.85 2.65 -19.42
CA THR A 143 20.95 3.62 -19.55
C THR A 143 20.73 4.91 -18.76
N SER A 144 19.53 5.09 -18.18
CA SER A 144 19.20 6.30 -17.42
C SER A 144 20.19 6.51 -16.27
N PRO A 145 20.66 7.77 -16.06
CA PRO A 145 21.55 8.09 -14.95
C PRO A 145 20.87 7.86 -13.59
N PHE A 146 19.55 7.72 -13.52
CA PHE A 146 18.79 7.51 -12.28
C PHE A 146 18.59 6.03 -11.90
N SER A 147 19.26 5.08 -12.54
CA SER A 147 19.25 3.66 -12.14
C SER A 147 19.90 3.43 -10.76
N PHE A 148 19.44 2.40 -10.05
CA PHE A 148 20.00 2.00 -8.75
C PHE A 148 21.48 1.59 -8.87
N LEU A 149 21.86 0.98 -9.99
CA LEU A 149 23.26 0.64 -10.29
C LEU A 149 24.14 1.89 -10.43
N ASN A 150 23.68 2.94 -11.12
CA ASN A 150 24.44 4.18 -11.23
C ASN A 150 24.51 4.95 -9.89
N TYR A 151 23.48 4.87 -9.06
CA TYR A 151 23.53 5.34 -7.67
C TYR A 151 24.60 4.60 -6.85
N LEU A 152 24.64 3.26 -6.91
CA LEU A 152 25.64 2.45 -6.21
C LEU A 152 27.07 2.77 -6.68
N PHE A 153 27.24 2.99 -7.98
CA PHE A 153 28.51 3.45 -8.56
C PHE A 153 28.90 4.83 -8.03
N SER A 154 28.00 5.80 -8.11
CA SER A 154 28.18 7.19 -7.64
C SER A 154 28.48 7.27 -6.14
N LYS A 155 27.96 6.34 -5.34
CA LYS A 155 28.21 6.23 -3.89
C LYS A 155 29.44 5.38 -3.53
N GLY A 156 30.20 4.87 -4.51
CA GLY A 156 31.37 4.01 -4.28
C GLY A 156 31.03 2.66 -3.64
N ARG A 157 29.78 2.19 -3.76
CA ARG A 157 29.25 0.98 -3.12
C ARG A 157 29.06 -0.21 -4.07
N LEU A 158 29.05 0.00 -5.39
CA LEU A 158 28.72 -1.03 -6.39
C LEU A 158 29.41 -2.39 -6.16
N GLN A 159 30.73 -2.42 -6.02
CA GLN A 159 31.48 -3.67 -5.80
C GLN A 159 31.11 -4.36 -4.48
N LYS A 160 30.82 -3.58 -3.42
CA LYS A 160 30.38 -4.13 -2.13
C LYS A 160 28.97 -4.72 -2.24
N PHE A 161 28.09 -4.08 -3.02
CA PHE A 161 26.72 -4.56 -3.26
C PHE A 161 26.70 -5.84 -4.11
N ILE A 162 27.53 -5.91 -5.16
CA ILE A 162 27.72 -7.14 -5.97
C ILE A 162 28.10 -8.31 -5.07
N ASN A 163 29.04 -8.10 -4.14
CA ASN A 163 29.50 -9.12 -3.20
C ASN A 163 28.43 -9.57 -2.16
N LEU A 164 27.30 -8.87 -2.02
CA LEU A 164 26.17 -9.32 -1.19
C LEU A 164 25.35 -10.43 -1.87
N GLY A 165 25.45 -10.61 -3.19
CA GLY A 165 24.71 -11.62 -3.93
C GLY A 165 23.17 -11.49 -3.88
N THR A 166 22.65 -10.31 -3.52
CA THR A 166 21.21 -10.07 -3.30
C THR A 166 20.57 -9.19 -4.37
N PHE A 167 19.32 -9.49 -4.70
CA PHE A 167 18.45 -8.59 -5.47
C PHE A 167 17.63 -7.65 -4.60
N LEU A 168 17.60 -7.86 -3.28
CA LEU A 168 16.73 -7.19 -2.32
C LEU A 168 17.57 -6.25 -1.42
N PRO A 169 17.79 -4.98 -1.80
CA PRO A 169 18.57 -4.05 -0.99
C PRO A 169 17.88 -3.77 0.35
N ALA A 170 18.66 -3.34 1.34
CA ALA A 170 18.10 -2.86 2.61
C ALA A 170 17.18 -1.66 2.36
N ARG A 171 16.03 -1.59 3.06
CA ARG A 171 15.02 -0.53 2.85
C ARG A 171 15.61 0.88 3.02
N ARG A 172 16.53 1.04 3.97
CA ARG A 172 17.31 2.27 4.21
C ARG A 172 18.21 2.65 3.03
N GLU A 173 18.81 1.68 2.34
CA GLU A 173 19.67 1.96 1.18
C GLU A 173 18.85 2.34 -0.06
N TYR A 174 17.68 1.74 -0.23
CA TYR A 174 16.74 2.10 -1.29
C TYR A 174 16.08 3.47 -1.04
N GLU A 175 15.89 3.85 0.22
CA GLU A 175 15.43 5.18 0.60
C GLU A 175 16.53 6.25 0.37
N ASP A 176 17.81 5.96 0.64
CA ASP A 176 18.93 6.84 0.25
C ASP A 176 19.10 6.95 -1.27
N TYR A 177 18.78 5.89 -2.04
CA TYR A 177 18.68 5.94 -3.49
C TYR A 177 17.62 6.94 -3.96
N MET A 178 16.39 6.83 -3.45
CA MET A 178 15.32 7.74 -3.87
C MET A 178 15.54 9.17 -3.37
N ARG A 179 16.12 9.38 -2.18
CA ARG A 179 16.58 10.70 -1.72
C ARG A 179 17.65 11.28 -2.65
N TRP A 180 18.60 10.46 -3.09
CA TRP A 180 19.63 10.87 -4.05
C TRP A 180 19.00 11.31 -5.38
N CYS A 181 18.11 10.50 -5.98
CA CYS A 181 17.32 10.89 -7.15
C CYS A 181 16.57 12.22 -6.93
N ALA A 182 15.84 12.35 -5.81
CA ALA A 182 15.05 13.53 -5.46
C ALA A 182 15.90 14.81 -5.34
N SER A 183 17.18 14.70 -4.94
CA SER A 183 18.08 15.85 -4.78
C SER A 183 18.34 16.60 -6.09
N HIS A 184 18.33 15.88 -7.23
CA HIS A 184 18.51 16.45 -8.57
C HIS A 184 17.33 17.32 -9.02
N PHE A 185 16.16 17.20 -8.37
CA PHE A 185 14.94 17.94 -8.70
C PHE A 185 14.62 19.06 -7.71
N SER A 186 15.52 19.35 -6.77
CA SER A 186 15.32 20.33 -5.68
C SER A 186 14.83 21.72 -6.11
N ARG A 187 15.09 22.14 -7.36
CA ARG A 187 14.63 23.42 -7.95
C ARG A 187 13.16 23.41 -8.40
N ALA A 188 12.58 22.23 -8.60
CA ALA A 188 11.19 22.03 -9.02
C ALA A 188 10.27 21.62 -7.87
N VAL A 189 10.79 21.35 -6.67
CA VAL A 189 10.03 20.78 -5.54
C VAL A 189 9.82 21.81 -4.44
N ARG A 190 8.55 21.98 -4.01
CA ARG A 190 8.20 22.68 -2.77
C ARG A 190 7.78 21.67 -1.71
N TYR A 191 8.65 21.48 -0.72
CA TYR A 191 8.36 20.75 0.51
C TYR A 191 7.53 21.60 1.49
N GLY A 192 6.94 20.95 2.49
CA GLY A 192 6.09 21.61 3.50
C GLY A 192 4.76 22.16 2.95
N ALA A 193 4.26 21.65 1.82
CA ALA A 193 3.00 22.07 1.20
C ALA A 193 1.95 20.95 1.32
N GLU A 194 0.92 21.13 2.17
CA GLU A 194 -0.21 20.20 2.26
C GLU A 194 -1.35 20.66 1.36
N ILE A 195 -1.65 19.88 0.31
CA ILE A 195 -2.67 20.20 -0.68
C ILE A 195 -4.07 20.01 -0.08
N THR A 196 -4.91 21.04 -0.24
CA THR A 196 -6.27 21.07 0.27
C THR A 196 -7.30 20.75 -0.81
N ARG A 197 -7.18 21.36 -2.00
CA ARG A 197 -8.09 21.16 -3.15
C ARG A 197 -7.47 21.58 -4.49
N VAL A 198 -8.14 21.18 -5.57
CA VAL A 198 -7.90 21.59 -6.96
C VAL A 198 -9.21 22.12 -7.53
N ASP A 199 -9.18 23.36 -8.00
CA ASP A 199 -10.34 24.04 -8.59
C ASP A 199 -10.18 24.13 -10.12
N ALA A 200 -11.24 23.86 -10.87
CA ALA A 200 -11.25 24.03 -12.33
C ALA A 200 -11.28 25.51 -12.74
N VAL A 201 -10.47 25.92 -13.72
CA VAL A 201 -10.43 27.29 -14.24
C VAL A 201 -10.84 27.30 -15.71
N HIS A 202 -11.90 28.05 -16.02
CA HIS A 202 -12.46 28.13 -17.36
C HIS A 202 -11.75 29.22 -18.20
N ASN A 203 -11.52 28.90 -19.46
CA ASN A 203 -11.16 29.84 -20.50
C ASN A 203 -12.42 30.65 -20.90
N PRO A 204 -12.40 31.99 -20.79
CA PRO A 204 -13.57 32.83 -21.09
C PRO A 204 -13.97 32.80 -22.57
N ASP A 205 -13.06 32.48 -23.48
CA ASP A 205 -13.31 32.50 -24.92
C ASP A 205 -13.96 31.20 -25.43
N THR A 206 -13.63 30.06 -24.82
CA THR A 206 -14.13 28.74 -25.23
C THR A 206 -15.21 28.17 -24.30
N GLY A 207 -15.31 28.69 -23.08
CA GLY A 207 -16.17 28.13 -22.02
C GLY A 207 -15.67 26.79 -21.44
N LYS A 208 -14.49 26.31 -21.86
CA LYS A 208 -13.89 25.04 -21.42
C LYS A 208 -12.83 25.26 -20.34
N VAL A 209 -12.48 24.21 -19.60
CA VAL A 209 -11.38 24.26 -18.63
C VAL A 209 -10.04 24.09 -19.34
N ASP A 210 -9.18 25.10 -19.32
CA ASP A 210 -7.84 25.08 -19.95
C ASP A 210 -6.69 24.92 -18.93
N ARG A 211 -7.02 25.04 -17.64
CA ARG A 211 -6.08 24.97 -16.52
C ARG A 211 -6.81 24.73 -15.19
N PHE A 212 -6.03 24.37 -14.17
CA PHE A 212 -6.50 24.08 -12.82
C PHE A 212 -5.73 24.93 -11.82
N ASN A 213 -6.36 25.32 -10.71
CA ASN A 213 -5.70 26.01 -9.61
C ASN A 213 -5.55 25.06 -8.42
N VAL A 214 -4.31 24.79 -8.01
CA VAL A 214 -4.00 23.88 -6.90
C VAL A 214 -3.74 24.70 -5.65
N HIS A 215 -4.48 24.41 -4.58
CA HIS A 215 -4.40 25.09 -3.29
C HIS A 215 -3.69 24.24 -2.24
N TRP A 216 -2.86 24.87 -1.41
CA TRP A 216 -2.20 24.22 -0.27
C TRP A 216 -2.12 25.13 0.95
N ILE A 217 -1.85 24.51 2.10
CA ILE A 217 -1.41 25.17 3.32
C ILE A 217 0.07 24.86 3.53
N ASP A 218 0.85 25.88 3.89
CA ASP A 218 2.25 25.73 4.29
C ASP A 218 2.32 25.15 5.72
N VAL A 219 2.84 23.93 5.86
CA VAL A 219 2.78 23.11 7.08
C VAL A 219 3.52 23.77 8.26
N ALA A 220 4.53 24.61 7.99
CA ALA A 220 5.30 25.28 9.03
C ALA A 220 4.67 26.59 9.51
N THR A 221 3.97 27.31 8.63
CA THR A 221 3.47 28.67 8.90
C THR A 221 1.94 28.78 8.97
N GLY A 222 1.21 27.77 8.50
CA GLY A 222 -0.25 27.81 8.32
C GLY A 222 -0.71 28.72 7.18
N ALA A 223 0.21 29.33 6.42
CA ALA A 223 -0.13 30.28 5.36
C ALA A 223 -0.71 29.57 4.12
N PRO A 224 -1.76 30.12 3.48
CA PRO A 224 -2.28 29.58 2.24
C PRO A 224 -1.36 29.88 1.05
N GLY A 225 -1.32 28.96 0.09
CA GLY A 225 -0.68 29.15 -1.21
C GLY A 225 -1.51 28.55 -2.34
N SER A 226 -1.24 29.01 -3.57
CA SER A 226 -1.85 28.46 -4.78
C SER A 226 -0.96 28.62 -6.01
N ALA A 227 -1.10 27.71 -6.97
CA ALA A 227 -0.45 27.78 -8.27
C ALA A 227 -1.36 27.21 -9.36
N CYS A 228 -1.30 27.81 -10.55
CA CYS A 228 -2.11 27.39 -11.70
C CYS A 228 -1.29 26.53 -12.67
N ALA A 229 -1.87 25.45 -13.18
CA ALA A 229 -1.23 24.52 -14.11
C ALA A 229 -2.21 23.99 -15.16
N ARG A 230 -1.75 23.76 -16.39
CA ARG A 230 -2.56 23.11 -17.44
C ARG A 230 -2.85 21.64 -17.11
N ASN A 231 -1.84 20.94 -16.58
CA ASN A 231 -1.92 19.52 -16.25
C ASN A 231 -1.59 19.30 -14.77
N VAL A 232 -2.39 18.49 -14.09
CA VAL A 232 -2.19 18.13 -12.67
C VAL A 232 -2.07 16.62 -12.52
N VAL A 233 -1.08 16.15 -11.76
CA VAL A 233 -0.99 14.74 -11.36
C VAL A 233 -1.27 14.61 -9.86
N VAL A 234 -2.17 13.72 -9.46
CA VAL A 234 -2.44 13.40 -8.05
C VAL A 234 -1.75 12.08 -7.69
N ALA A 235 -0.72 12.14 -6.85
CA ALA A 235 0.16 11.02 -6.50
C ALA A 235 0.45 10.98 -4.97
N THR A 236 -0.59 11.15 -4.16
CA THR A 236 -0.51 11.31 -2.70
C THR A 236 -0.15 10.04 -1.92
N GLY A 237 -0.14 8.88 -2.58
CA GLY A 237 -0.05 7.58 -1.92
C GLY A 237 -1.29 7.28 -1.06
N GLY A 238 -1.12 6.41 -0.05
CA GLY A 238 -2.19 5.98 0.84
C GLY A 238 -2.18 6.66 2.22
N SER A 239 -3.37 6.97 2.72
CA SER A 239 -3.61 7.43 4.10
C SER A 239 -3.69 6.23 5.07
N PRO A 240 -3.23 6.36 6.33
CA PRO A 240 -3.38 5.32 7.36
C PRO A 240 -4.80 4.75 7.49
N ALA A 241 -4.97 3.44 7.39
CA ALA A 241 -6.28 2.80 7.56
C ALA A 241 -6.55 2.47 9.03
N VAL A 242 -6.89 3.48 9.83
CA VAL A 242 -7.23 3.30 11.26
C VAL A 242 -8.72 2.92 11.39
N PRO A 243 -9.07 1.81 12.09
CA PRO A 243 -10.47 1.48 12.34
C PRO A 243 -11.16 2.57 13.18
N SER A 244 -12.40 2.92 12.85
CA SER A 244 -13.16 4.04 13.45
C SER A 244 -13.24 3.97 14.98
N LEU A 245 -13.33 2.76 15.54
CA LEU A 245 -13.26 2.46 16.98
C LEU A 245 -12.11 3.18 17.70
N PHE A 246 -10.97 3.37 17.03
CA PHE A 246 -9.75 3.93 17.63
C PHE A 246 -9.51 5.41 17.30
N ALA A 247 -10.33 6.02 16.43
CA ALA A 247 -10.16 7.43 16.05
C ALA A 247 -10.12 8.41 17.24
N PRO A 248 -10.90 8.22 18.34
CA PRO A 248 -10.80 9.08 19.53
C PRO A 248 -9.50 8.96 20.34
N PHE A 249 -8.61 8.02 20.00
CA PHE A 249 -7.43 7.65 20.78
C PHE A 249 -6.10 7.81 20.02
N THR A 250 -6.11 8.19 18.75
CA THR A 250 -4.90 8.45 17.94
C THR A 250 -4.30 9.84 18.14
N THR A 251 -4.98 10.72 18.89
CA THR A 251 -4.55 12.11 19.13
C THR A 251 -4.56 12.47 20.62
N GLY A 252 -3.74 13.45 21.00
CA GLY A 252 -3.62 13.95 22.38
C GLY A 252 -2.36 13.46 23.12
N PRO A 253 -2.11 13.98 24.33
CA PRO A 253 -0.91 13.64 25.12
C PRO A 253 -0.86 12.16 25.52
N ASP A 254 -2.03 11.50 25.60
CA ASP A 254 -2.15 10.08 25.92
C ASP A 254 -2.41 9.16 24.71
N ALA A 255 -1.93 9.55 23.52
CA ALA A 255 -1.98 8.68 22.34
C ALA A 255 -1.14 7.39 22.56
N ARG A 256 -1.81 6.30 22.96
CA ARG A 256 -1.24 4.95 23.05
C ARG A 256 -1.48 4.11 21.80
N PHE A 257 -2.04 4.73 20.76
CA PHE A 257 -2.26 4.14 19.45
C PHE A 257 -1.42 4.85 18.40
N ILE A 258 -0.61 4.09 17.67
CA ILE A 258 0.14 4.57 16.51
C ILE A 258 -0.15 3.67 15.30
N HIS A 259 -0.28 4.26 14.13
CA HIS A 259 -0.30 3.47 12.90
C HIS A 259 1.13 3.07 12.51
N SER A 260 1.30 1.93 11.82
CA SER A 260 2.61 1.43 11.37
C SER A 260 3.40 2.48 10.60
N SER A 261 2.73 3.31 9.79
CA SER A 261 3.31 4.43 9.05
C SER A 261 3.98 5.52 9.92
N GLN A 262 3.78 5.49 11.24
CA GLN A 262 4.35 6.42 12.23
C GLN A 262 5.29 5.71 13.22
N TYR A 263 5.43 4.38 13.15
CA TYR A 263 6.05 3.58 14.20
C TYR A 263 7.49 4.01 14.52
N ALA A 264 8.41 3.92 13.56
CA ALA A 264 9.82 4.30 13.73
C ALA A 264 10.03 5.79 14.08
N THR A 265 9.12 6.67 13.68
CA THR A 265 9.16 8.12 13.97
C THR A 265 8.63 8.47 15.36
N SER A 266 7.82 7.61 15.98
CA SER A 266 7.16 7.87 17.26
C SER A 266 7.64 6.97 18.40
N ILE A 267 8.16 5.76 18.11
CA ILE A 267 8.50 4.79 19.16
C ILE A 267 9.58 5.30 20.12
N SER A 268 10.55 6.07 19.63
CA SER A 268 11.63 6.64 20.45
C SER A 268 11.14 7.71 21.44
N SER A 269 10.12 8.50 21.11
CA SER A 269 9.54 9.48 22.03
C SER A 269 8.53 8.86 22.99
N LEU A 270 7.88 7.75 22.60
CA LEU A 270 6.98 6.98 23.45
C LEU A 270 7.73 6.09 24.45
N ALA A 271 8.91 5.58 24.10
CA ALA A 271 9.65 4.60 24.91
C ALA A 271 9.80 4.95 26.41
N PRO A 272 10.11 6.20 26.83
CA PRO A 272 10.18 6.55 28.25
C PRO A 272 8.85 6.39 29.01
N ALA A 273 7.71 6.66 28.35
CA ALA A 273 6.39 6.49 28.93
C ALA A 273 5.98 5.01 28.97
N LEU A 274 6.36 4.23 27.95
CA LEU A 274 6.11 2.79 27.88
C LEU A 274 6.90 2.01 28.94
N LEU A 275 8.12 2.45 29.26
CA LEU A 275 8.98 1.89 30.30
C LEU A 275 8.66 2.40 31.72
N SER A 276 7.64 3.26 31.88
CA SER A 276 7.20 3.70 33.21
C SER A 276 6.62 2.51 34.01
N PRO A 277 6.93 2.38 35.32
CA PRO A 277 6.30 1.38 36.18
C PRO A 277 4.77 1.47 36.26
N SER A 278 4.19 2.62 35.91
CA SER A 278 2.74 2.82 35.84
C SER A 278 2.09 2.30 34.55
N SER A 279 2.88 2.05 33.49
CA SER A 279 2.38 1.60 32.20
C SER A 279 2.37 0.06 32.13
N PRO A 280 1.31 -0.57 31.61
CA PRO A 280 1.33 -2.01 31.34
C PRO A 280 2.50 -2.37 30.41
N GLN A 281 3.35 -3.30 30.84
CA GLN A 281 4.50 -3.80 30.07
C GLN A 281 4.08 -4.80 28.98
N HIS A 282 2.97 -4.52 28.30
CA HIS A 282 2.40 -5.31 27.22
C HIS A 282 2.18 -4.42 26.00
N LEU A 283 2.84 -4.76 24.89
CA LEU A 283 2.77 -4.03 23.63
C LEU A 283 2.05 -4.92 22.60
N VAL A 284 0.97 -4.38 22.01
CA VAL A 284 0.09 -5.13 21.09
C VAL A 284 0.27 -4.61 19.67
N VAL A 285 0.41 -5.52 18.71
CA VAL A 285 0.40 -5.20 17.27
C VAL A 285 -0.86 -5.79 16.66
N VAL A 286 -1.61 -5.00 15.88
CA VAL A 286 -2.85 -5.43 15.24
C VAL A 286 -2.65 -5.44 13.72
N GLY A 287 -2.68 -6.63 13.11
CA GLY A 287 -2.47 -6.82 11.68
C GLY A 287 -1.88 -8.20 11.35
N GLY A 288 -1.94 -8.60 10.08
CA GLY A 288 -1.41 -9.89 9.59
C GLY A 288 -0.48 -9.80 8.39
N GLY A 289 -0.17 -8.59 7.91
CA GLY A 289 0.74 -8.37 6.77
C GLY A 289 2.16 -7.98 7.20
N GLN A 290 3.06 -7.82 6.23
CA GLN A 290 4.49 -7.54 6.41
C GLN A 290 4.80 -6.52 7.52
N SER A 291 4.16 -5.35 7.52
CA SER A 291 4.43 -4.32 8.54
C SER A 291 4.10 -4.77 9.96
N ALA A 292 3.10 -5.64 10.14
CA ALA A 292 2.74 -6.17 11.46
C ALA A 292 3.83 -7.13 11.97
N ALA A 293 4.32 -8.00 11.09
CA ALA A 293 5.40 -8.95 11.37
C ALA A 293 6.73 -8.23 11.68
N GLU A 294 7.10 -7.21 10.89
CA GLU A 294 8.31 -6.42 11.10
C GLU A 294 8.28 -5.63 12.42
N ILE A 295 7.13 -5.02 12.76
CA ILE A 295 6.96 -4.29 14.03
C ILE A 295 6.97 -5.25 15.22
N TYR A 296 6.32 -6.42 15.10
CA TYR A 296 6.34 -7.45 16.15
C TYR A 296 7.76 -7.88 16.50
N VAL A 297 8.60 -8.13 15.49
CA VAL A 297 10.02 -8.48 15.68
C VAL A 297 10.84 -7.31 16.22
N ASP A 298 10.68 -6.09 15.68
CA ASP A 298 11.40 -4.91 16.19
C ASP A 298 11.07 -4.60 17.66
N LEU A 299 9.79 -4.69 18.04
CA LEU A 299 9.35 -4.54 19.44
C LEU A 299 9.95 -5.63 20.34
N GLY A 300 9.98 -6.88 19.88
CA GLY A 300 10.57 -8.01 20.61
C GLY A 300 12.05 -7.83 20.91
N ILE A 301 12.80 -7.17 20.03
CA ILE A 301 14.23 -6.82 20.20
C ILE A 301 14.39 -5.55 21.05
N ARG A 302 13.58 -4.52 20.78
CA ARG A 302 13.70 -3.17 21.36
C ARG A 302 13.29 -3.11 22.83
N PHE A 303 12.34 -3.95 23.23
CA PHE A 303 11.80 -4.02 24.59
C PHE A 303 11.93 -5.47 25.10
N PRO A 304 13.12 -5.91 25.54
CA PRO A 304 13.38 -7.30 25.90
C PRO A 304 12.54 -7.79 27.09
N GLU A 305 12.21 -6.92 28.04
CA GLU A 305 11.38 -7.25 29.22
C GLU A 305 9.87 -7.17 28.95
N ALA A 306 9.44 -6.58 27.83
CA ALA A 306 8.02 -6.37 27.55
C ALA A 306 7.38 -7.62 26.94
N LYS A 307 6.13 -7.88 27.33
CA LYS A 307 5.25 -8.84 26.66
C LYS A 307 4.81 -8.27 25.32
N ILE A 308 4.96 -9.03 24.24
CA ILE A 308 4.57 -8.62 22.89
C ILE A 308 3.44 -9.54 22.40
N THR A 309 2.39 -9.00 21.79
CA THR A 309 1.32 -9.83 21.20
C THR A 309 0.87 -9.31 19.84
N LEU A 310 0.97 -10.15 18.82
CA LEU A 310 0.43 -9.91 17.49
C LEU A 310 -0.99 -10.46 17.41
N LEU A 311 -1.99 -9.59 17.19
CA LEU A 311 -3.38 -9.97 16.93
C LEU A 311 -3.63 -10.04 15.44
N VAL A 312 -3.92 -11.25 14.94
CA VAL A 312 -4.18 -11.55 13.53
C VAL A 312 -5.67 -11.86 13.35
N LYS A 313 -6.33 -11.17 12.44
CA LYS A 313 -7.76 -11.36 12.13
C LYS A 313 -8.05 -12.69 11.42
N ASP A 314 -7.12 -13.14 10.60
CA ASP A 314 -7.19 -14.40 9.86
C ASP A 314 -6.76 -15.60 10.72
N THR A 315 -7.00 -16.83 10.26
CA THR A 315 -6.68 -18.08 10.96
C THR A 315 -5.17 -18.32 11.11
N SER A 316 -4.35 -17.66 10.31
CA SER A 316 -2.89 -17.75 10.34
C SER A 316 -2.28 -16.51 9.68
N LEU A 317 -0.98 -16.29 9.91
CA LEU A 317 -0.16 -15.51 8.98
C LEU A 317 0.00 -16.30 7.67
N ARG A 318 0.22 -15.60 6.55
CA ARG A 318 0.35 -16.22 5.22
C ARG A 318 1.59 -15.71 4.48
N PRO A 319 2.30 -16.57 3.72
CA PRO A 319 3.42 -16.14 2.89
C PRO A 319 2.93 -15.23 1.75
N SER A 320 3.75 -14.27 1.35
CA SER A 320 3.57 -13.55 0.09
C SER A 320 3.97 -14.44 -1.07
N ASP A 321 3.10 -14.60 -2.07
CA ASP A 321 3.44 -15.32 -3.30
C ASP A 321 4.26 -14.39 -4.22
N ASP A 322 5.57 -14.64 -4.30
CA ASP A 322 6.48 -14.03 -5.27
C ASP A 322 7.03 -15.04 -6.30
N SER A 323 6.30 -16.14 -6.52
CA SER A 323 6.65 -17.14 -7.53
C SER A 323 6.61 -16.53 -8.96
N PRO A 324 7.50 -16.94 -9.88
CA PRO A 324 7.70 -16.20 -11.14
C PRO A 324 6.43 -15.95 -11.96
N PHE A 325 5.61 -16.98 -12.19
CA PHE A 325 4.37 -16.87 -12.98
C PHE A 325 3.30 -15.99 -12.31
N VAL A 326 3.21 -16.01 -10.98
CA VAL A 326 2.27 -15.16 -10.24
C VAL A 326 2.77 -13.72 -10.22
N ASN A 327 4.08 -13.52 -10.09
CA ASN A 327 4.73 -12.20 -10.07
C ASN A 327 4.64 -11.47 -11.43
N GLU A 328 4.37 -12.16 -12.54
CA GLU A 328 4.09 -11.54 -13.85
C GLU A 328 2.91 -10.56 -13.81
N ILE A 329 1.96 -10.68 -12.87
CA ILE A 329 0.85 -9.70 -12.76
C ILE A 329 1.32 -8.26 -12.50
N PHE A 330 2.58 -8.10 -12.08
CA PHE A 330 3.22 -6.82 -11.79
C PHE A 330 4.08 -6.28 -12.93
N ASP A 331 4.12 -6.97 -14.08
CA ASP A 331 4.88 -6.54 -15.24
C ASP A 331 4.10 -5.51 -16.08
N PRO A 332 4.78 -4.56 -16.77
CA PRO A 332 4.11 -3.41 -17.36
C PRO A 332 3.14 -3.73 -18.48
N ASP A 333 3.40 -4.80 -19.23
CA ASP A 333 2.53 -5.28 -20.33
C ASP A 333 1.20 -5.84 -19.82
N ARG A 334 1.11 -6.29 -18.55
CA ARG A 334 -0.13 -6.80 -17.94
C ARG A 334 -1.14 -5.71 -17.59
N VAL A 335 -0.72 -4.44 -17.56
CA VAL A 335 -1.60 -3.31 -17.21
C VAL A 335 -2.70 -3.09 -18.27
N THR A 336 -2.36 -3.15 -19.57
CA THR A 336 -3.35 -2.94 -20.64
C THR A 336 -4.42 -4.04 -20.69
N PRO A 337 -4.07 -5.35 -20.74
CA PRO A 337 -5.08 -6.40 -20.68
C PRO A 337 -5.92 -6.35 -19.40
N THR A 338 -5.33 -6.00 -18.25
CA THR A 338 -6.09 -5.86 -17.00
C THR A 338 -7.09 -4.71 -17.08
N TYR A 339 -6.74 -3.59 -17.69
CA TYR A 339 -7.62 -2.43 -17.86
C TYR A 339 -8.80 -2.73 -18.79
N GLU A 340 -8.57 -3.51 -19.86
CA GLU A 340 -9.57 -3.88 -20.87
C GLU A 340 -10.63 -4.88 -20.35
N LEU A 341 -10.36 -5.59 -19.26
CA LEU A 341 -11.31 -6.51 -18.61
C LEU A 341 -12.58 -5.80 -18.07
N GLY A 342 -13.67 -6.56 -18.02
CA GLY A 342 -14.91 -6.15 -17.38
C GLY A 342 -14.74 -5.83 -15.89
N ALA A 343 -15.61 -4.98 -15.34
CA ALA A 343 -15.50 -4.55 -13.94
C ALA A 343 -15.58 -5.71 -12.93
N ALA A 344 -16.39 -6.73 -13.23
CA ALA A 344 -16.49 -7.96 -12.43
C ALA A 344 -15.21 -8.82 -12.53
N GLU A 345 -14.72 -9.06 -13.74
CA GLU A 345 -13.49 -9.83 -14.01
C GLU A 345 -12.26 -9.18 -13.33
N ARG A 346 -12.14 -7.85 -13.39
CA ARG A 346 -11.12 -7.09 -12.65
C ARG A 346 -11.25 -7.29 -11.13
N ALA A 347 -12.47 -7.36 -10.59
CA ALA A 347 -12.68 -7.58 -9.17
C ALA A 347 -12.31 -9.01 -8.74
N GLU A 348 -12.72 -10.02 -9.52
CA GLU A 348 -12.34 -11.41 -9.32
C GLU A 348 -10.82 -11.61 -9.40
N LYS A 349 -10.17 -11.06 -10.43
CA LYS A 349 -8.71 -11.11 -10.61
C LYS A 349 -7.99 -10.51 -9.40
N ARG A 350 -8.39 -9.32 -8.93
CA ARG A 350 -7.79 -8.69 -7.74
C ARG A 350 -7.94 -9.52 -6.47
N GLU A 351 -9.08 -10.19 -6.27
CA GLU A 351 -9.29 -11.00 -5.06
C GLU A 351 -8.46 -12.30 -5.11
N ARG A 352 -8.32 -12.94 -6.29
CA ARG A 352 -7.40 -14.09 -6.48
C ARG A 352 -5.95 -13.70 -6.23
N ASP A 353 -5.50 -12.61 -6.84
CA ASP A 353 -4.10 -12.19 -6.82
C ASP A 353 -3.67 -11.53 -5.49
N LYS A 354 -4.63 -11.30 -4.58
CA LYS A 354 -4.45 -10.55 -3.31
C LYS A 354 -3.31 -11.05 -2.43
N GLY A 355 -3.07 -12.37 -2.43
CA GLY A 355 -2.01 -13.04 -1.67
C GLY A 355 -0.57 -12.71 -2.10
N THR A 356 -0.40 -11.93 -3.16
CA THR A 356 0.92 -11.41 -3.57
C THR A 356 1.38 -10.20 -2.75
N ASN A 357 0.45 -9.40 -2.22
CA ASN A 357 0.77 -8.09 -1.63
C ASN A 357 -0.02 -7.74 -0.35
N TYR A 358 -1.27 -8.22 -0.22
CA TYR A 358 -2.19 -7.77 0.83
C TYR A 358 -2.44 -8.84 1.89
N GLY A 359 -2.14 -8.51 3.15
CA GLY A 359 -2.36 -9.42 4.29
C GLY A 359 -1.36 -10.59 4.38
N VAL A 360 -0.20 -10.43 3.75
CA VAL A 360 0.85 -11.46 3.62
C VAL A 360 2.21 -10.95 4.08
N VAL A 361 3.13 -11.88 4.34
CA VAL A 361 4.47 -11.67 4.91
C VAL A 361 5.51 -12.46 4.11
N ARG A 362 6.72 -11.94 3.94
CA ARG A 362 7.86 -12.68 3.35
C ARG A 362 8.11 -13.99 4.10
N LEU A 363 8.30 -15.11 3.38
CA LEU A 363 8.46 -16.45 3.97
C LEU A 363 9.58 -16.50 5.03
N GLU A 364 10.76 -15.97 4.72
CA GLU A 364 11.91 -15.90 5.64
C GLU A 364 11.57 -15.23 6.99
N LEU A 365 10.69 -14.22 6.99
CA LEU A 365 10.25 -13.52 8.20
C LEU A 365 9.21 -14.35 8.98
N LEU A 366 8.38 -15.15 8.30
CA LEU A 366 7.49 -16.12 8.94
C LEU A 366 8.27 -17.25 9.60
N GLU A 367 9.24 -17.83 8.90
CA GLU A 367 10.12 -18.89 9.41
C GLU A 367 10.92 -18.40 10.62
N ARG A 368 11.43 -17.15 10.56
CA ARG A 368 12.07 -16.50 11.70
C ARG A 368 11.11 -16.36 12.90
N ILE A 369 9.91 -15.81 12.70
CA ILE A 369 8.92 -15.64 13.79
C ILE A 369 8.55 -17.00 14.39
N TYR A 370 8.36 -18.02 13.56
CA TYR A 370 8.03 -19.37 14.01
C TYR A 370 9.17 -20.00 14.82
N SER A 371 10.41 -19.82 14.37
CA SER A 371 11.61 -20.27 15.10
C SER A 371 11.76 -19.57 16.46
N GLU A 372 11.53 -18.25 16.52
CA GLU A 372 11.52 -17.49 17.78
C GLU A 372 10.40 -17.94 18.73
N LEU A 373 9.22 -18.31 18.22
CA LEU A 373 8.13 -18.88 19.03
C LEU A 373 8.47 -20.28 19.56
N TYR A 374 8.98 -21.18 18.69
CA TYR A 374 9.37 -22.54 19.08
C TYR A 374 10.49 -22.55 20.13
N ALA A 375 11.44 -21.61 20.06
CA ALA A 375 12.45 -21.45 21.10
C ALA A 375 11.82 -21.14 22.49
N GLN A 376 10.77 -20.30 22.55
CA GLN A 376 10.05 -20.07 23.81
C GLN A 376 9.27 -21.30 24.28
N GLU A 377 8.74 -22.14 23.37
CA GLU A 377 8.04 -23.38 23.72
C GLU A 377 8.97 -24.40 24.41
N VAL A 378 10.23 -24.46 23.96
CA VAL A 378 11.27 -25.31 24.58
C VAL A 378 11.62 -24.84 26.00
N ASP A 379 11.70 -23.52 26.21
CA ASP A 379 12.01 -22.93 27.53
C ASP A 379 10.80 -22.88 28.48
N GLU A 380 9.58 -22.76 27.95
CA GLU A 380 8.33 -22.60 28.69
C GLU A 380 7.14 -23.25 27.91
N PRO A 381 6.63 -24.43 28.31
CA PRO A 381 5.59 -25.13 27.56
C PRO A 381 4.18 -24.52 27.67
N CYS A 382 3.99 -23.39 28.36
CA CYS A 382 2.69 -22.73 28.57
C CYS A 382 2.62 -21.39 27.81
N GLU A 383 1.85 -21.34 26.71
CA GLU A 383 1.70 -20.17 25.83
C GLU A 383 1.23 -18.91 26.60
N GLU A 384 0.44 -19.06 27.67
CA GLU A 384 -0.01 -17.95 28.50
C GLU A 384 1.17 -17.18 29.12
N ARG A 385 2.24 -17.90 29.46
CA ARG A 385 3.48 -17.39 30.08
C ARG A 385 4.50 -16.89 29.06
N TRP A 386 4.35 -17.18 27.77
CA TRP A 386 5.24 -16.66 26.73
C TRP A 386 5.27 -15.14 26.70
N ARG A 387 6.48 -14.60 26.47
CA ARG A 387 6.71 -13.17 26.31
C ARG A 387 6.18 -12.67 24.97
N CYS A 388 6.53 -13.35 23.88
CA CYS A 388 6.11 -13.02 22.53
C CYS A 388 5.04 -14.01 22.06
N ARG A 389 3.88 -13.53 21.58
CA ARG A 389 2.76 -14.39 21.18
C ARG A 389 2.11 -13.92 19.87
N VAL A 390 1.63 -14.86 19.07
CA VAL A 390 0.81 -14.60 17.87
C VAL A 390 -0.57 -15.23 18.10
N ARG A 391 -1.62 -14.40 18.11
CA ARG A 391 -3.00 -14.81 18.43
C ARG A 391 -3.87 -14.64 17.18
N ASN A 392 -4.16 -15.75 16.54
CA ASN A 392 -4.93 -15.83 15.30
C ASN A 392 -6.45 -15.77 15.54
N SER A 393 -7.22 -15.51 14.49
CA SER A 393 -8.69 -15.36 14.53
C SER A 393 -9.19 -14.31 15.54
N ARG A 394 -8.38 -13.30 15.87
CA ARG A 394 -8.70 -12.28 16.89
C ARG A 394 -9.06 -10.94 16.27
N THR A 395 -10.12 -10.32 16.79
CA THR A 395 -10.56 -8.97 16.41
C THR A 395 -10.83 -8.13 17.65
N VAL A 396 -10.23 -6.95 17.73
CA VAL A 396 -10.54 -5.98 18.79
C VAL A 396 -11.90 -5.33 18.50
N VAL A 397 -12.81 -5.34 19.47
CA VAL A 397 -14.19 -4.84 19.35
C VAL A 397 -14.52 -3.71 20.32
N GLY A 398 -13.73 -3.55 21.38
CA GLY A 398 -13.89 -2.51 22.41
C GLY A 398 -12.54 -1.97 22.87
N VAL A 399 -12.54 -0.74 23.37
CA VAL A 399 -11.34 -0.04 23.83
C VAL A 399 -11.68 0.97 24.92
N GLU A 400 -10.94 0.92 26.03
CA GLU A 400 -11.08 1.85 27.16
C GLU A 400 -9.71 2.40 27.58
N ARG A 401 -9.66 3.65 28.07
CA ARG A 401 -8.44 4.21 28.68
C ARG A 401 -8.33 3.73 30.13
N LEU A 402 -7.13 3.31 30.54
CA LEU A 402 -6.84 2.96 31.93
C LEU A 402 -6.42 4.20 32.72
N GLN A 403 -6.87 4.32 33.98
CA GLN A 403 -6.56 5.48 34.84
C GLN A 403 -5.07 5.59 35.21
N GLY A 404 -4.28 4.51 35.07
CA GLY A 404 -2.82 4.51 35.25
C GLY A 404 -2.01 4.82 33.98
N GLY A 405 -2.68 5.01 32.84
CA GLY A 405 -2.08 5.02 31.51
C GLY A 405 -2.11 3.63 30.86
N GLY A 406 -2.05 3.61 29.52
CA GLY A 406 -2.36 2.40 28.74
C GLY A 406 -3.86 2.26 28.46
N VAL A 407 -4.23 1.13 27.86
CA VAL A 407 -5.58 0.88 27.35
C VAL A 407 -6.00 -0.55 27.61
N ARG A 408 -7.30 -0.75 27.87
CA ARG A 408 -7.95 -2.05 27.85
C ARG A 408 -8.50 -2.30 26.45
N LEU A 409 -8.30 -3.51 25.94
CA LEU A 409 -8.81 -3.98 24.65
C LEU A 409 -9.74 -5.16 24.89
N ASP A 410 -10.98 -5.07 24.40
CA ASP A 410 -11.87 -6.22 24.31
C ASP A 410 -11.63 -6.94 22.99
N VAL A 411 -11.24 -8.20 23.06
CA VAL A 411 -10.85 -9.02 21.91
C VAL A 411 -11.80 -10.20 21.78
N VAL A 412 -12.36 -10.41 20.58
CA VAL A 412 -13.24 -11.53 20.25
C VAL A 412 -12.50 -12.54 19.38
N ARG A 413 -12.64 -13.83 19.74
CA ARG A 413 -12.29 -14.97 18.89
C ARG A 413 -13.36 -15.22 17.84
N ARG A 414 -12.99 -15.12 16.56
CA ARG A 414 -13.87 -15.47 15.44
C ARG A 414 -14.13 -16.99 15.45
N GLY A 415 -15.41 -17.37 15.33
CA GLY A 415 -15.86 -18.77 15.28
C GLY A 415 -16.51 -19.25 16.59
N GLU A 416 -15.91 -18.90 17.73
CA GLU A 416 -16.35 -19.42 19.05
C GLU A 416 -16.97 -18.34 19.95
N GLY A 417 -16.81 -17.05 19.63
CA GLY A 417 -17.42 -15.95 20.38
C GLY A 417 -16.76 -15.64 21.72
N GLU A 418 -15.74 -16.42 22.13
CA GLU A 418 -14.92 -16.17 23.31
C GLU A 418 -14.41 -14.73 23.34
N ARG A 419 -14.52 -14.09 24.51
CA ARG A 419 -13.99 -12.75 24.77
C ARG A 419 -12.77 -12.87 25.68
N GLU A 420 -11.66 -12.27 25.26
CA GLU A 420 -10.46 -12.09 26.08
C GLU A 420 -10.17 -10.59 26.24
N VAL A 421 -9.65 -10.19 27.39
CA VAL A 421 -9.33 -8.79 27.71
C VAL A 421 -7.83 -8.64 27.80
N LEU A 422 -7.26 -7.64 27.10
CA LEU A 422 -5.83 -7.33 27.13
C LEU A 422 -5.61 -5.91 27.64
N GLU A 423 -4.68 -5.71 28.57
CA GLU A 423 -4.27 -4.38 29.05
C GLU A 423 -2.89 -4.04 28.49
N ALA A 424 -2.83 -3.02 27.62
CA ALA A 424 -1.66 -2.71 26.81
C ALA A 424 -1.12 -1.29 27.08
N GLY A 425 0.20 -1.15 27.17
CA GLY A 425 0.89 0.13 27.22
C GLY A 425 0.97 0.82 25.85
N LEU A 426 1.08 0.02 24.78
CA LEU A 426 1.09 0.47 23.38
C LEU A 426 0.24 -0.44 22.52
N VAL A 427 -0.46 0.14 21.55
CA VAL A 427 -1.10 -0.60 20.46
C VAL A 427 -0.65 -0.03 19.11
N VAL A 428 -0.12 -0.88 18.25
CA VAL A 428 0.36 -0.52 16.92
C VAL A 428 -0.56 -1.09 15.84
N PHE A 429 -1.20 -0.23 15.06
CA PHE A 429 -2.06 -0.65 13.94
C PHE A 429 -1.24 -0.82 12.67
N ALA A 430 -1.07 -2.06 12.24
CA ALA A 430 -0.54 -2.43 10.93
C ALA A 430 -1.69 -2.86 10.00
N THR A 431 -2.73 -2.02 9.94
CA THR A 431 -4.04 -2.29 9.32
C THR A 431 -4.15 -1.84 7.86
N GLY A 432 -3.07 -1.30 7.29
CA GLY A 432 -2.98 -0.97 5.86
C GLY A 432 -3.24 0.51 5.55
N TYR A 433 -3.67 0.80 4.32
CA TYR A 433 -3.80 2.18 3.85
C TYR A 433 -4.99 2.35 2.89
N VAL A 434 -5.74 3.44 3.05
CA VAL A 434 -6.83 3.87 2.17
C VAL A 434 -6.28 4.81 1.08
N ARG A 435 -6.85 4.78 -0.13
CA ARG A 435 -6.33 5.49 -1.33
C ARG A 435 -7.40 6.34 -2.00
N ASP A 436 -8.02 7.20 -1.21
CA ASP A 436 -9.18 8.04 -1.53
C ASP A 436 -8.92 9.55 -1.44
N ALA A 437 -7.71 9.97 -1.04
CA ALA A 437 -7.36 11.39 -0.90
C ALA A 437 -7.62 12.23 -2.17
N HIS A 438 -7.53 11.61 -3.36
CA HIS A 438 -7.86 12.24 -4.63
C HIS A 438 -9.33 12.70 -4.71
N VAL A 439 -10.27 11.99 -4.07
CA VAL A 439 -11.71 12.33 -4.07
C VAL A 439 -11.90 13.71 -3.43
N ARG A 440 -11.38 13.91 -2.21
CA ARG A 440 -11.43 15.20 -1.50
C ARG A 440 -10.67 16.29 -2.26
N ILE A 441 -9.49 15.96 -2.80
CA ILE A 441 -8.62 16.93 -3.49
C ILE A 441 -9.26 17.44 -4.79
N LEU A 442 -10.03 16.60 -5.49
CA LEU A 442 -10.65 16.92 -6.78
C LEU A 442 -12.13 17.31 -6.71
N GLU A 443 -12.69 17.55 -5.52
CA GLU A 443 -14.10 17.96 -5.40
C GLU A 443 -14.42 19.22 -6.23
N GLY A 444 -13.45 20.16 -6.34
CA GLY A 444 -13.52 21.35 -7.19
C GLY A 444 -13.46 21.11 -8.71
N THR A 445 -13.33 19.85 -9.15
CA THR A 445 -13.46 19.43 -10.56
C THR A 445 -14.60 18.42 -10.78
N ARG A 446 -15.35 18.05 -9.73
CA ARG A 446 -16.40 17.02 -9.77
C ARG A 446 -17.50 17.30 -10.80
N GLY A 447 -17.99 18.53 -10.90
CA GLY A 447 -19.02 18.94 -11.88
C GLY A 447 -18.59 18.85 -13.35
N LEU A 448 -17.31 18.53 -13.63
CA LEU A 448 -16.84 18.24 -14.99
C LEU A 448 -17.08 16.78 -15.41
N LEU A 449 -17.50 15.89 -14.50
CA LEU A 449 -17.74 14.47 -14.77
C LEU A 449 -19.05 14.25 -15.54
N GLU A 450 -19.05 13.30 -16.48
CA GLU A 450 -20.23 12.99 -17.33
C GLU A 450 -21.46 12.59 -16.50
N ALA A 451 -21.26 11.77 -15.45
CA ALA A 451 -22.35 11.32 -14.59
C ALA A 451 -23.03 12.46 -13.81
N GLU A 452 -22.25 13.46 -13.39
CA GLU A 452 -22.77 14.63 -12.66
C GLU A 452 -23.53 15.55 -13.63
N LYS A 453 -23.02 15.78 -14.85
CA LYS A 453 -23.76 16.51 -15.90
C LYS A 453 -25.06 15.82 -16.33
N ALA A 454 -25.06 14.48 -16.40
CA ALA A 454 -26.26 13.71 -16.70
C ALA A 454 -27.30 13.83 -15.57
N ALA A 455 -26.86 13.85 -14.31
CA ALA A 455 -27.74 14.09 -13.16
C ALA A 455 -28.31 15.52 -13.15
N GLU A 456 -27.46 16.53 -13.38
CA GLU A 456 -27.90 17.94 -13.51
C GLU A 456 -28.93 18.10 -14.65
N ALA A 457 -28.68 17.51 -15.82
CA ALA A 457 -29.60 17.55 -16.95
C ALA A 457 -30.93 16.84 -16.67
N ALA A 458 -30.92 15.72 -15.94
CA ALA A 458 -32.14 15.03 -15.52
C ALA A 458 -32.98 15.88 -14.55
N VAL A 459 -32.34 16.54 -13.57
CA VAL A 459 -33.02 17.45 -12.62
C VAL A 459 -33.61 18.67 -13.34
N VAL A 460 -32.92 19.25 -14.32
CA VAL A 460 -33.47 20.35 -15.13
C VAL A 460 -34.63 19.89 -16.01
N GLY A 461 -34.63 18.63 -16.47
CA GLY A 461 -35.71 18.02 -17.24
C GLY A 461 -37.03 17.89 -16.47
N GLU A 462 -37.01 17.68 -15.15
CA GLU A 462 -38.21 17.62 -14.31
C GLU A 462 -38.82 19.00 -13.96
N VAL A 463 -38.12 20.10 -14.24
CA VAL A 463 -38.55 21.47 -13.86
C VAL A 463 -39.09 22.28 -15.05
N ALA A 464 -39.25 21.66 -16.23
CA ALA A 464 -39.96 22.27 -17.35
C ALA A 464 -41.47 22.44 -17.02
N PRO A 465 -42.08 23.61 -17.29
CA PRO A 465 -43.46 23.84 -16.90
C PRO A 465 -44.42 22.97 -17.72
N ALA A 466 -45.27 22.20 -17.04
CA ALA A 466 -46.35 21.45 -17.67
C ALA A 466 -47.30 22.43 -18.39
N VAL A 467 -47.28 22.40 -19.72
CA VAL A 467 -48.32 23.03 -20.53
C VAL A 467 -49.57 22.16 -20.44
N GLU A 468 -50.68 22.74 -19.98
CA GLU A 468 -51.97 22.04 -19.91
C GLU A 468 -52.37 21.53 -21.31
N ALA A 469 -52.47 20.22 -21.44
CA ALA A 469 -53.12 19.54 -22.57
C ALA A 469 -54.27 18.70 -22.02
N GLU A 470 -55.48 18.94 -22.53
CA GLU A 470 -56.70 18.31 -22.04
C GLU A 470 -56.67 16.78 -22.19
N ALA A 471 -57.10 16.08 -21.13
CA ALA A 471 -57.24 14.63 -21.15
C ALA A 471 -58.57 14.21 -21.79
N PRO A 472 -58.58 13.27 -22.76
CA PRO A 472 -59.76 12.47 -23.06
C PRO A 472 -59.91 11.31 -22.06
N ALA A 473 -61.14 10.82 -21.91
CA ALA A 473 -61.55 9.92 -20.83
C ALA A 473 -60.91 8.52 -20.88
N ALA A 474 -60.81 7.89 -19.70
CA ALA A 474 -60.32 6.53 -19.53
C ALA A 474 -61.30 5.48 -20.09
N GLU A 475 -60.74 4.44 -20.71
CA GLU A 475 -61.41 3.17 -20.94
C GLU A 475 -60.67 2.08 -20.15
N VAL A 476 -61.41 1.29 -19.36
CA VAL A 476 -60.83 0.36 -18.39
C VAL A 476 -60.60 -1.00 -19.05
N ALA A 477 -59.33 -1.39 -19.19
CA ALA A 477 -58.94 -2.72 -19.64
C ALA A 477 -58.18 -3.46 -18.52
N GLU A 478 -58.77 -4.55 -18.04
CA GLU A 478 -58.26 -5.45 -17.02
C GLU A 478 -57.13 -6.33 -17.58
N VAL A 479 -55.95 -6.37 -16.93
CA VAL A 479 -54.86 -7.29 -17.30
C VAL A 479 -54.33 -8.02 -16.06
N VAL A 480 -54.38 -9.34 -16.14
CA VAL A 480 -54.01 -10.31 -15.10
C VAL A 480 -52.48 -10.41 -14.96
N PRO A 481 -51.92 -10.54 -13.73
CA PRO A 481 -50.49 -10.75 -13.55
C PRO A 481 -50.06 -12.15 -14.03
N VAL A 482 -49.28 -12.22 -15.10
CA VAL A 482 -48.59 -13.45 -15.51
C VAL A 482 -47.32 -13.59 -14.68
N VAL A 483 -47.29 -14.61 -13.82
CA VAL A 483 -46.08 -15.04 -13.10
C VAL A 483 -45.30 -15.98 -14.02
N GLU A 484 -44.22 -15.49 -14.63
CA GLU A 484 -43.33 -16.33 -15.42
C GLU A 484 -42.34 -17.05 -14.50
N ALA A 485 -42.56 -18.35 -14.30
CA ALA A 485 -41.70 -19.20 -13.49
C ALA A 485 -40.51 -19.72 -14.33
N VAL A 486 -39.29 -19.36 -13.94
CA VAL A 486 -38.07 -19.94 -14.51
C VAL A 486 -37.90 -21.38 -13.97
N PRO A 487 -37.69 -22.39 -14.83
CA PRO A 487 -37.65 -23.78 -14.40
C PRO A 487 -36.38 -24.11 -13.61
N ALA A 488 -36.52 -25.01 -12.63
CA ALA A 488 -35.40 -25.56 -11.89
C ALA A 488 -34.50 -26.41 -12.80
N ALA A 489 -33.20 -26.14 -12.81
CA ALA A 489 -32.21 -26.99 -13.44
C ALA A 489 -31.93 -28.22 -12.55
N GLU A 490 -31.92 -29.41 -13.14
CA GLU A 490 -31.65 -30.67 -12.44
C GLU A 490 -30.23 -30.71 -11.87
N VAL A 491 -30.11 -31.08 -10.60
CA VAL A 491 -28.83 -31.40 -9.97
C VAL A 491 -28.48 -32.85 -10.31
N ALA A 492 -27.62 -33.04 -11.31
CA ALA A 492 -27.00 -34.33 -11.59
C ALA A 492 -25.96 -34.64 -10.49
N ALA A 493 -26.19 -35.71 -9.73
CA ALA A 493 -25.28 -36.15 -8.68
C ALA A 493 -24.02 -36.86 -9.26
N PRO A 494 -22.82 -36.59 -8.74
CA PRO A 494 -21.69 -37.49 -8.91
C PRO A 494 -21.78 -38.66 -7.91
N GLU A 495 -21.40 -39.83 -8.41
CA GLU A 495 -21.55 -41.15 -7.83
C GLU A 495 -20.67 -41.37 -6.58
N ALA A 496 -21.21 -42.06 -5.55
CA ALA A 496 -20.49 -42.36 -4.33
C ALA A 496 -19.65 -43.64 -4.47
N ALA A 497 -18.33 -43.52 -4.43
CA ALA A 497 -17.42 -44.67 -4.36
C ALA A 497 -17.32 -45.20 -2.91
N ALA A 498 -17.71 -46.45 -2.70
CA ALA A 498 -17.49 -47.16 -1.45
C ALA A 498 -16.04 -47.67 -1.34
N PRO A 499 -15.42 -47.68 -0.14
CA PRO A 499 -14.14 -48.36 0.07
C PRO A 499 -14.34 -49.87 0.28
N GLU A 500 -13.63 -50.69 -0.50
CA GLU A 500 -13.48 -52.12 -0.19
C GLU A 500 -12.60 -52.33 1.04
N ALA A 501 -12.92 -53.35 1.82
CA ALA A 501 -12.14 -53.76 2.99
C ALA A 501 -11.20 -54.93 2.64
N VAL A 502 -9.96 -54.87 3.11
CA VAL A 502 -9.07 -56.03 3.27
C VAL A 502 -8.45 -55.97 4.67
N ALA A 503 -8.51 -57.09 5.39
CA ALA A 503 -8.03 -57.25 6.77
C ALA A 503 -6.84 -58.24 6.87
N VAL A 504 -6.43 -58.58 8.11
CA VAL A 504 -5.45 -59.64 8.53
C VAL A 504 -3.96 -59.18 8.50
N GLU A 505 -3.12 -59.28 9.56
CA GLU A 505 -3.29 -59.79 10.95
C GLU A 505 -2.34 -59.13 12.00
N THR A 506 -2.89 -58.78 13.17
CA THR A 506 -2.39 -58.90 14.57
C THR A 506 -0.92 -58.73 15.01
N ALA A 507 -0.73 -58.02 16.15
CA ALA A 507 -0.19 -58.62 17.38
C ALA A 507 -0.61 -57.84 18.65
N ALA A 508 -0.86 -58.61 19.72
CA ALA A 508 -0.98 -58.35 21.16
C ALA A 508 -0.35 -57.06 21.74
N GLU A 509 -0.81 -56.52 22.89
CA GLU A 509 -1.03 -57.25 24.15
C GLU A 509 -2.06 -56.63 25.13
N THR A 510 -2.62 -57.47 25.99
CA THR A 510 -3.70 -57.21 26.96
C THR A 510 -3.21 -56.76 28.34
N THR A 511 -3.95 -55.84 28.98
CA THR A 511 -4.53 -56.09 30.32
C THR A 511 -5.63 -55.07 30.63
N ALA A 512 -6.59 -55.48 31.46
CA ALA A 512 -7.76 -54.68 31.85
C ALA A 512 -7.92 -54.69 33.36
N GLU A 513 -8.53 -53.65 33.92
CA GLU A 513 -9.43 -53.83 35.07
C GLU A 513 -10.51 -52.75 35.14
N THR A 514 -11.65 -53.11 35.70
CA THR A 514 -12.93 -52.38 35.67
C THR A 514 -13.33 -52.00 37.10
N THR A 515 -13.91 -50.81 37.33
CA THR A 515 -15.01 -50.65 38.33
C THR A 515 -15.75 -49.30 38.27
N THR A 516 -17.04 -49.39 37.95
CA THR A 516 -18.22 -48.68 38.51
C THR A 516 -18.15 -47.27 39.14
N ALA A 517 -19.09 -46.42 38.70
CA ALA A 517 -19.60 -45.22 39.37
C ALA A 517 -20.44 -45.56 40.66
N PRO A 518 -20.91 -44.60 41.50
CA PRO A 518 -21.89 -43.56 41.11
C PRO A 518 -21.68 -42.15 41.74
N ALA A 519 -22.59 -41.23 41.42
CA ALA A 519 -22.68 -39.86 41.96
C ALA A 519 -23.21 -39.78 43.41
N PRO A 520 -23.23 -38.57 44.01
CA PRO A 520 -24.52 -38.05 44.47
C PRO A 520 -24.76 -36.55 44.18
N GLU A 521 -26.04 -36.16 44.26
CA GLU A 521 -26.55 -34.78 44.27
C GLU A 521 -26.45 -34.13 45.66
N THR A 522 -26.50 -32.78 45.76
CA THR A 522 -27.61 -31.99 46.38
C THR A 522 -27.21 -30.55 46.81
N THR A 523 -28.13 -29.59 46.61
CA THR A 523 -28.28 -28.26 47.31
C THR A 523 -27.12 -27.24 47.23
N GLU A 524 -27.27 -25.91 47.31
CA GLU A 524 -28.34 -24.93 47.59
C GLU A 524 -27.98 -23.60 46.84
N THR A 525 -28.78 -22.55 46.64
CA THR A 525 -30.19 -22.22 46.98
C THR A 525 -30.75 -21.19 45.96
N THR A 526 -32.05 -20.89 45.99
CA THR A 526 -32.68 -19.82 45.17
C THR A 526 -33.21 -18.69 46.06
N THR A 527 -32.88 -17.43 45.74
CA THR A 527 -33.49 -16.25 46.38
C THR A 527 -34.20 -15.38 45.36
N THR A 528 -35.52 -15.25 45.52
CA THR A 528 -36.38 -14.32 44.77
C THR A 528 -36.72 -13.14 45.66
N THR A 529 -36.59 -11.90 45.17
CA THR A 529 -37.18 -10.72 45.83
C THR A 529 -37.93 -9.87 44.81
N THR A 530 -39.14 -9.47 45.20
CA THR A 530 -40.18 -8.91 44.34
C THR A 530 -40.08 -7.40 44.15
N THR A 531 -40.61 -6.94 43.01
CA THR A 531 -40.94 -5.56 42.63
C THR A 531 -41.69 -4.78 43.71
N THR A 532 -41.43 -3.47 43.80
CA THR A 532 -42.40 -2.49 44.36
C THR A 532 -42.49 -1.28 43.45
N THR A 533 -43.66 -1.08 42.84
CA THR A 533 -44.06 0.13 42.11
C THR A 533 -44.70 1.13 43.06
N THR A 534 -44.37 2.42 42.92
CA THR A 534 -45.20 3.50 43.44
C THR A 534 -45.11 4.72 42.53
N GLU A 535 -46.23 5.10 41.91
CA GLU A 535 -46.40 6.38 41.24
C GLU A 535 -46.72 7.47 42.29
N THR A 536 -46.25 8.71 42.11
CA THR A 536 -47.14 9.88 41.91
C THR A 536 -46.41 11.20 41.64
N ASN A 537 -47.06 12.01 40.80
CA ASN A 537 -47.05 13.47 40.72
C ASN A 537 -45.79 14.23 40.25
N ALA A 538 -45.93 14.84 39.07
CA ALA A 538 -45.27 16.07 38.67
C ALA A 538 -45.77 17.28 39.49
N PRO A 539 -45.13 18.45 39.36
CA PRO A 539 -45.76 19.44 38.49
C PRO A 539 -44.84 19.95 37.37
N ALA A 540 -45.47 20.51 36.34
CA ALA A 540 -44.80 21.08 35.18
C ALA A 540 -44.19 22.46 35.50
N ASP A 541 -43.09 22.78 34.82
CA ASP A 541 -42.82 24.17 34.43
C ASP A 541 -42.22 24.20 33.02
N ALA A 542 -42.48 25.27 32.28
CA ALA A 542 -42.29 25.32 30.83
C ALA A 542 -41.04 26.12 30.42
N THR A 543 -40.14 25.50 29.66
CA THR A 543 -39.08 26.20 28.91
C THR A 543 -39.01 25.70 27.47
N ALA A 544 -38.78 26.64 26.55
CA ALA A 544 -38.95 26.43 25.11
C ALA A 544 -37.92 25.45 24.53
N VAL A 545 -38.40 24.56 23.65
CA VAL A 545 -37.52 23.73 22.82
C VAL A 545 -37.03 24.58 21.65
N GLU A 546 -35.76 24.95 21.69
CA GLU A 546 -35.06 25.54 20.55
C GLU A 546 -35.02 24.50 19.41
N GLN A 547 -35.62 24.82 18.27
CA GLN A 547 -35.63 23.92 17.12
C GLN A 547 -34.22 23.85 16.51
N VAL A 548 -33.45 22.87 16.96
CA VAL A 548 -32.20 22.47 16.31
C VAL A 548 -32.53 22.06 14.89
N LYS A 549 -32.21 22.95 13.94
CA LYS A 549 -32.30 22.68 12.51
C LYS A 549 -31.24 21.63 12.18
N VAL A 550 -31.65 20.35 12.23
CA VAL A 550 -30.83 19.23 11.75
C VAL A 550 -30.63 19.43 10.25
N THR A 551 -29.51 20.06 9.89
CA THR A 551 -29.00 20.02 8.52
C THR A 551 -28.66 18.57 8.24
N VAL A 552 -29.56 17.88 7.55
CA VAL A 552 -29.26 16.58 6.96
C VAL A 552 -28.16 16.84 5.94
N GLU A 553 -26.91 16.56 6.32
CA GLU A 553 -25.85 16.39 5.34
C GLU A 553 -26.29 15.24 4.44
N VAL A 554 -26.75 15.60 3.24
CA VAL A 554 -26.89 14.64 2.15
C VAL A 554 -25.48 14.23 1.81
N THR A 555 -25.00 13.16 2.46
CA THR A 555 -23.75 12.49 2.11
C THR A 555 -23.95 11.88 0.73
N SER A 556 -23.71 12.70 -0.30
CA SER A 556 -23.61 12.25 -1.69
C SER A 556 -22.65 11.07 -1.72
N THR A 557 -22.99 10.03 -2.47
CA THR A 557 -22.06 8.92 -2.72
C THR A 557 -20.70 9.51 -3.14
N PRO A 558 -19.57 9.05 -2.56
CA PRO A 558 -18.26 9.61 -2.87
C PRO A 558 -18.00 9.63 -4.37
N ALA A 559 -17.55 10.77 -4.89
CA ALA A 559 -17.29 10.93 -6.32
C ALA A 559 -16.30 9.88 -6.80
N VAL A 560 -16.69 9.11 -7.82
CA VAL A 560 -15.77 8.22 -8.54
C VAL A 560 -15.20 9.02 -9.70
N PHE A 561 -13.89 9.21 -9.71
CA PHE A 561 -13.17 9.82 -10.83
C PHE A 561 -12.73 8.69 -11.79
N PRO A 562 -13.49 8.41 -12.88
CA PRO A 562 -13.06 7.44 -13.89
C PRO A 562 -11.76 7.90 -14.54
N VAL A 563 -10.90 6.95 -14.89
CA VAL A 563 -9.61 7.20 -15.54
C VAL A 563 -9.46 6.36 -16.80
N GLY A 564 -8.86 6.95 -17.84
CA GLY A 564 -8.38 6.24 -19.02
C GLY A 564 -7.20 5.31 -18.70
N ARG A 565 -6.80 4.50 -19.69
CA ARG A 565 -5.61 3.62 -19.62
C ARG A 565 -4.32 4.42 -19.45
N ASP A 566 -4.29 5.68 -19.85
CA ASP A 566 -3.19 6.62 -19.66
C ASP A 566 -3.22 7.35 -18.30
N TYR A 567 -4.08 6.88 -17.37
CA TYR A 567 -4.35 7.47 -16.06
C TYR A 567 -5.04 8.84 -16.06
N LYS A 568 -5.42 9.39 -17.24
CA LYS A 568 -6.12 10.68 -17.33
C LYS A 568 -7.56 10.55 -16.85
N VAL A 569 -8.01 11.48 -16.01
CA VAL A 569 -9.40 11.56 -15.54
C VAL A 569 -10.33 11.82 -16.72
N GLN A 570 -11.36 11.00 -16.86
CA GLN A 570 -12.37 11.08 -17.90
C GLN A 570 -13.48 12.07 -17.51
N TYR A 571 -13.20 13.35 -17.79
CA TYR A 571 -14.23 14.40 -17.75
C TYR A 571 -15.15 14.30 -18.98
N ALA A 572 -16.33 14.92 -18.86
CA ALA A 572 -17.34 14.99 -19.92
C ALA A 572 -16.76 15.53 -21.24
N PRO A 573 -17.17 15.00 -22.41
CA PRO A 573 -16.68 15.46 -23.71
C PRO A 573 -16.79 16.98 -23.88
N GLY A 574 -15.67 17.62 -24.21
CA GLY A 574 -15.59 19.07 -24.40
C GLY A 574 -15.59 19.91 -23.12
N ALA A 575 -15.62 19.33 -21.91
CA ALA A 575 -15.52 20.09 -20.65
C ALA A 575 -14.12 20.67 -20.40
N VAL A 576 -13.07 20.00 -20.90
CA VAL A 576 -11.66 20.37 -20.75
C VAL A 576 -11.06 20.57 -22.15
N GLU A 577 -10.14 21.52 -22.30
CA GLU A 577 -9.40 21.76 -23.55
C GLU A 577 -8.37 20.66 -23.85
N GLU A 578 -7.98 20.56 -25.11
CA GLU A 578 -6.85 19.73 -25.53
C GLU A 578 -5.55 20.26 -24.88
N GLY A 579 -4.67 19.36 -24.42
CA GLY A 579 -3.46 19.73 -23.68
C GLY A 579 -3.65 20.15 -22.21
N ALA A 580 -4.88 20.08 -21.68
CA ALA A 580 -5.17 20.19 -20.26
C ALA A 580 -5.72 18.88 -19.67
N GLY A 581 -5.57 18.68 -18.36
CA GLY A 581 -6.16 17.53 -17.66
C GLY A 581 -5.70 17.28 -16.23
N VAL A 582 -6.24 16.20 -15.67
CA VAL A 582 -5.83 15.64 -14.37
C VAL A 582 -5.49 14.16 -14.55
N TRP A 583 -4.44 13.67 -13.89
CA TRP A 583 -4.01 12.27 -13.90
C TRP A 583 -3.94 11.71 -12.48
N LEU A 584 -4.31 10.45 -12.27
CA LEU A 584 -4.30 9.81 -10.96
C LEU A 584 -3.24 8.71 -10.84
N GLN A 585 -2.49 8.68 -9.75
CA GLN A 585 -1.41 7.71 -9.51
C GLN A 585 -1.51 7.06 -8.13
N GLY A 586 -1.41 5.72 -8.08
CA GLY A 586 -1.41 4.96 -6.84
C GLY A 586 -2.78 4.85 -6.15
N CYS A 587 -3.87 4.94 -6.90
CA CYS A 587 -5.25 4.76 -6.41
C CYS A 587 -6.19 4.06 -7.42
N ASN A 588 -5.67 3.55 -8.53
CA ASN A 588 -6.44 3.00 -9.66
C ASN A 588 -6.43 1.48 -9.75
N GLU A 589 -6.12 0.73 -8.68
CA GLU A 589 -6.10 -0.75 -8.72
C GLU A 589 -7.39 -1.35 -9.29
N LYS A 590 -8.52 -0.67 -9.05
CA LYS A 590 -9.84 -1.04 -9.58
C LYS A 590 -9.87 -1.18 -11.11
N THR A 591 -9.05 -0.42 -11.83
CA THR A 591 -8.91 -0.43 -13.30
C THR A 591 -7.58 -1.02 -13.75
N HIS A 592 -6.45 -0.61 -13.16
CA HIS A 592 -5.10 -0.93 -13.63
C HIS A 592 -4.45 -2.16 -12.95
N GLY A 593 -5.13 -2.81 -12.00
CA GLY A 593 -4.63 -3.99 -11.28
C GLY A 593 -3.77 -3.68 -10.05
N LEU A 594 -3.39 -4.71 -9.30
CA LEU A 594 -2.68 -4.59 -8.01
C LEU A 594 -1.30 -3.92 -8.13
N SER A 595 -0.70 -3.91 -9.32
CA SER A 595 0.57 -3.21 -9.59
C SER A 595 0.47 -1.69 -9.39
N ASP A 596 -0.74 -1.10 -9.46
CA ASP A 596 -0.94 0.34 -9.48
C ASP A 596 -0.36 1.07 -8.27
N THR A 597 -0.29 0.40 -7.13
CA THR A 597 0.17 1.00 -5.87
C THR A 597 1.61 0.63 -5.51
N LEU A 598 2.31 -0.08 -6.39
CA LEU A 598 3.61 -0.68 -6.14
C LEU A 598 4.75 0.04 -6.88
N LEU A 599 5.96 -0.12 -6.35
CA LEU A 599 7.18 0.41 -6.97
C LEU A 599 7.47 -0.20 -8.35
N SER A 600 7.03 -1.44 -8.58
CA SER A 600 7.38 -2.27 -9.74
C SER A 600 7.09 -1.63 -11.09
N ILE A 601 6.05 -0.81 -11.15
CA ILE A 601 5.53 -0.23 -12.39
C ILE A 601 5.97 1.23 -12.61
N LEU A 602 6.53 1.89 -11.58
CA LEU A 602 6.67 3.35 -11.55
C LEU A 602 7.53 3.92 -12.67
N ALA A 603 8.64 3.26 -13.03
CA ALA A 603 9.49 3.70 -14.14
C ALA A 603 8.74 3.78 -15.47
N HIS A 604 7.95 2.75 -15.80
CA HIS A 604 7.18 2.66 -17.03
C HIS A 604 6.00 3.64 -17.02
N ARG A 605 5.23 3.62 -15.94
CA ARG A 605 4.08 4.49 -15.65
C ARG A 605 4.42 5.99 -15.62
N GLY A 606 5.59 6.34 -15.09
CA GLY A 606 6.12 7.71 -15.18
C GLY A 606 6.33 8.12 -16.63
N GLY A 607 6.86 7.20 -17.46
CA GLY A 607 6.95 7.35 -18.91
C GLY A 607 5.59 7.46 -19.60
N GLU A 608 4.60 6.63 -19.24
CA GLU A 608 3.23 6.69 -19.81
C GLU A 608 2.56 8.05 -19.54
N VAL A 609 2.67 8.60 -18.32
CA VAL A 609 2.10 9.93 -17.99
C VAL A 609 2.88 11.06 -18.67
N VAL A 610 4.22 11.00 -18.72
CA VAL A 610 5.01 11.97 -19.48
C VAL A 610 4.64 11.91 -20.97
N GLY A 611 4.40 10.72 -21.53
CA GLY A 611 3.91 10.54 -22.90
C GLY A 611 2.49 11.07 -23.13
N SER A 612 1.57 10.88 -22.20
CA SER A 612 0.20 11.43 -22.28
C SER A 612 0.19 12.97 -22.23
N ILE A 613 1.08 13.59 -21.44
CA ILE A 613 1.13 15.04 -21.25
C ILE A 613 2.00 15.76 -22.31
N PHE A 614 3.13 15.18 -22.72
CA PHE A 614 4.14 15.83 -23.56
C PHE A 614 4.44 15.10 -24.89
N GLY A 615 3.83 13.94 -25.13
CA GLY A 615 4.05 13.15 -26.34
C GLY A 615 3.40 13.74 -27.60
N PRO A 616 3.78 13.25 -28.80
CA PRO A 616 3.21 13.72 -30.06
C PRO A 616 1.70 13.46 -30.10
N GLY A 617 0.92 14.54 -30.15
CA GLY A 617 -0.54 14.53 -30.09
C GLY A 617 -1.15 15.09 -28.79
N SER A 618 -0.33 15.54 -27.82
CA SER A 618 -0.84 16.14 -26.58
C SER A 618 -1.27 17.61 -26.67
N GLY A 619 -1.18 18.23 -27.85
CA GLY A 619 -1.57 19.63 -28.07
C GLY A 619 -1.23 20.13 -29.47
N SER A 620 -1.63 19.37 -30.51
CA SER A 620 -1.37 19.75 -31.90
C SER A 620 -2.37 19.11 -32.86
N LYS A 621 -3.44 19.86 -33.13
CA LYS A 621 -3.86 20.21 -34.49
C LYS A 621 -4.36 21.65 -34.54
#